data_AF-A0A495UFJ6-F1
#
_entry.id   AF-A0A495UFJ6-F1
#
_cell.length_a   1.000
_cell.length_b   1.000
_cell.length_c   1.000
_cell.angle_alpha   90.00
_cell.angle_beta   90.00
_cell.angle_gamma   90.00
#
_symmetry.space_group_name_H-M   'P 1'
#
loop_
_entity.id
_entity.type
_entity.pdbx_description
1 polymer ?
#
loop_
_entity_poly.entity_id
_entity_poly.type
_entity_poly.pdbx_seq_one_letter_code
_entity_poly.pdbx_strand_id
1 'polypeptide(L)'
;MSDQVLVAIISTLGLVAVALVGRQQITKVVRRRRARRVASGESPKDAARAEQADAALADYQNDPAAFVDRVLTDNAQKHEEIQELREQRRADREEMLAAIAELRQEVTELKNADTRFRGALSRWLRDVFTQWGSATHMPRPGEEDEPILRPVLPWGLSPFN
;
A
#
# COMPACT_ATOMS: atom_id res chain seq x y z
N MET A 1 33.11 18.97 46.51
CA MET A 1 32.92 18.64 45.09
C MET A 1 33.77 19.61 44.29
N SER A 2 34.60 19.10 43.37
CA SER A 2 35.65 19.87 42.69
C SER A 2 35.07 20.86 41.67
N ASP A 3 35.52 22.13 41.72
CA ASP A 3 35.16 23.21 40.78
C ASP A 3 35.33 22.82 39.31
N GLN A 4 36.21 21.86 39.00
CA GLN A 4 36.41 21.37 37.64
C GLN A 4 35.18 20.64 37.09
N VAL A 5 34.40 19.97 37.94
CA VAL A 5 33.15 19.29 37.53
C VAL A 5 32.07 20.32 37.22
N LEU A 6 31.99 21.41 37.99
CA LEU A 6 31.05 22.50 37.75
C LEU A 6 31.37 23.24 36.44
N VAL A 7 32.65 23.54 36.18
CA VAL A 7 33.08 24.19 34.93
C VAL A 7 32.80 23.31 33.72
N ALA A 8 33.07 22.00 33.80
CA ALA A 8 32.76 21.06 32.73
C ALA A 8 31.25 21.02 32.44
N ILE A 9 30.39 20.86 33.45
CA ILE A 9 28.93 20.85 33.29
C ILE A 9 28.41 22.15 32.67
N ILE A 10 28.90 23.30 33.13
CA ILE A 10 28.51 24.62 32.58
C ILE A 10 28.94 24.76 31.11
N SER A 11 30.14 24.30 30.76
CA SER A 11 30.65 24.36 29.37
C SER A 11 29.85 23.47 28.43
N THR A 12 29.52 22.24 28.85
CA THR A 12 28.69 21.31 28.05
C THR A 12 27.25 21.84 27.90
N LEU A 13 26.65 22.36 28.97
CA LEU A 13 25.31 22.95 28.91
C LEU A 13 25.28 24.20 28.02
N GLY A 14 26.32 25.04 28.06
CA GLY A 14 26.46 26.20 27.19
C GLY A 14 26.53 25.81 25.72
N LEU A 15 27.28 24.77 25.37
CA LEU A 15 27.44 24.31 23.99
C LEU A 15 26.15 23.72 23.43
N VAL A 16 25.40 22.97 24.25
CA VAL A 16 24.07 22.45 23.91
C VAL A 16 23.05 23.59 23.73
N ALA A 17 23.09 24.61 24.59
CA ALA A 17 22.21 25.77 24.46
C ALA A 17 22.48 26.57 23.19
N VAL A 18 23.76 26.80 22.85
CA VAL A 18 24.15 27.47 21.59
C VAL A 18 23.71 26.67 20.36
N ALA A 19 23.85 25.34 20.39
CA ALA A 19 23.40 24.47 19.30
C ALA A 19 21.87 24.52 19.12
N LEU A 20 21.10 24.53 20.21
CA LEU A 20 19.64 24.63 20.17
C LEU A 20 19.16 25.99 19.65
N VAL A 21 19.76 27.08 20.11
CA VAL A 21 19.44 28.44 19.65
C VAL A 21 19.84 28.63 18.19
N GLY A 22 21.01 28.14 17.77
CA GLY A 22 21.44 28.13 16.37
C GLY A 22 20.47 27.39 15.46
N ARG A 23 20.03 26.20 15.88
CA ARG A 23 19.04 25.40 15.13
C ARG A 23 17.70 26.12 14.96
N GLN A 24 17.22 26.83 15.98
CA GLN A 24 15.97 27.61 15.89
C GLN A 24 16.11 28.86 14.99
N GLN A 25 17.27 29.52 15.01
CA GLN A 25 17.53 30.68 14.15
C GLN A 25 17.60 30.27 12.67
N ILE A 26 18.33 29.18 12.36
CA ILE A 26 18.48 28.67 11.00
C ILE A 26 17.13 28.26 10.39
N THR A 27 16.32 27.51 11.14
CA THR A 27 14.97 27.09 10.67
C THR A 27 14.03 28.26 10.42
N LYS A 28 14.11 29.34 11.22
CA LYS A 28 13.34 30.58 10.98
C LYS A 28 13.79 31.31 9.72
N VAL A 29 15.10 31.37 9.45
CA VAL A 29 15.64 32.01 8.24
C VAL A 29 15.24 31.24 6.98
N VAL A 30 15.39 29.91 7.00
CA VAL A 30 14.97 29.00 5.91
C VAL A 30 13.47 29.16 5.61
N ARG A 31 12.62 29.13 6.64
CA ARG A 31 11.18 29.36 6.47
C ARG A 31 10.85 30.72 5.86
N ARG A 32 11.56 31.78 6.25
CA ARG A 32 11.36 33.13 5.70
C ARG A 32 11.81 33.25 4.25
N ARG A 33 12.94 32.66 3.89
CA ARG A 33 13.45 32.64 2.50
C ARG A 33 12.50 31.85 1.59
N ARG A 34 12.07 30.67 2.04
CA ARG A 34 11.08 29.85 1.34
C ARG A 34 9.74 30.58 1.17
N ALA A 35 9.25 31.24 2.23
CA ALA A 35 8.00 32.00 2.16
C ALA A 35 8.08 33.17 1.15
N ARG A 36 9.24 33.84 1.05
CA ARG A 36 9.45 34.91 0.06
C ARG A 36 9.45 34.38 -1.38
N ARG A 37 10.08 33.23 -1.62
CA ARG A 37 10.13 32.59 -2.95
C ARG A 37 8.77 32.04 -3.39
N VAL A 38 8.02 31.45 -2.46
CA VAL A 38 6.64 31.04 -2.71
C VAL A 38 5.72 32.23 -2.95
N ALA A 39 5.92 33.34 -2.24
CA ALA A 39 5.19 34.58 -2.46
C ALA A 39 5.50 35.24 -3.83
N SER A 40 6.68 35.01 -4.40
CA SER A 40 7.04 35.44 -5.76
C SER A 40 6.52 34.52 -6.88
N GLY A 41 5.65 33.55 -6.56
CA GLY A 41 5.01 32.69 -7.55
C GLY A 41 5.73 31.37 -7.85
N GLU A 42 6.82 31.07 -7.12
CA GLU A 42 7.54 29.81 -7.27
C GLU A 42 6.81 28.68 -6.52
N SER A 43 6.71 27.49 -7.12
CA SER A 43 6.02 26.39 -6.45
C SER A 43 6.75 26.02 -5.14
N PRO A 44 6.02 25.59 -4.08
CA PRO A 44 6.65 25.21 -2.81
C PRO A 44 7.69 24.09 -2.92
N LYS A 45 7.65 23.29 -3.99
CA LYS A 45 8.64 22.25 -4.32
C LYS A 45 9.87 22.84 -5.00
N ASP A 46 9.68 23.76 -5.94
CA ASP A 46 10.78 24.35 -6.69
C ASP A 46 11.61 25.30 -5.83
N ALA A 47 10.94 26.10 -4.98
CA ALA A 47 11.62 26.94 -4.00
C ALA A 47 12.48 26.13 -3.01
N ALA A 48 12.01 24.94 -2.61
CA ALA A 48 12.75 24.03 -1.74
C ALA A 48 13.95 23.39 -2.44
N ARG A 49 13.80 23.01 -3.72
CA ARG A 49 14.92 22.51 -4.55
C ARG A 49 15.99 23.57 -4.76
N ALA A 50 15.61 24.80 -5.07
CA ALA A 50 16.54 25.90 -5.26
C ALA A 50 17.35 26.20 -3.99
N GLU A 51 16.71 26.18 -2.82
CA GLU A 51 17.40 26.38 -1.54
C GLU A 51 18.39 25.26 -1.20
N GLN A 52 18.06 24.00 -1.53
CA GLN A 52 18.99 22.88 -1.41
C GLN A 52 20.17 22.99 -2.38
N ALA A 53 19.93 23.42 -3.61
CA ALA A 53 20.98 23.64 -4.61
C ALA A 53 21.93 24.76 -4.18
N ASP A 54 21.41 25.88 -3.67
CA ASP A 54 22.21 27.00 -3.17
C ASP A 54 23.12 26.56 -2.00
N ALA A 55 22.60 25.74 -1.08
CA ALA A 55 23.37 25.19 0.03
C ALA A 55 24.46 24.20 -0.43
N ALA A 56 24.14 23.32 -1.38
CA ALA A 56 25.10 22.38 -1.95
C ALA A 56 26.22 23.10 -2.73
N LEU A 57 25.88 24.18 -3.43
CA LEU A 57 26.85 25.01 -4.15
C LEU A 57 27.83 25.70 -3.18
N ALA A 58 27.32 26.20 -2.06
CA ALA A 58 28.16 26.79 -1.01
C ALA A 58 29.10 25.75 -0.37
N ASP A 59 28.60 24.53 -0.11
CA ASP A 59 29.41 23.42 0.42
C ASP A 59 30.52 23.03 -0.58
N TYR A 60 30.21 22.95 -1.88
CA TYR A 60 31.17 22.67 -2.93
C TYR A 60 32.25 23.76 -3.06
N GLN A 61 31.85 25.04 -2.96
CA GLN A 61 32.79 26.16 -3.02
C GLN A 61 33.76 26.19 -1.83
N ASN A 62 33.34 25.71 -0.66
CA ASN A 62 34.17 25.67 0.54
C ASN A 62 35.15 24.49 0.52
N ASP A 63 34.69 23.29 0.12
CA ASP A 63 35.52 22.09 0.03
C ASP A 63 35.06 21.16 -1.11
N PRO A 64 35.62 21.33 -2.33
CA PRO A 64 35.21 20.56 -3.50
C PRO A 64 35.50 19.07 -3.37
N ALA A 65 36.64 18.70 -2.78
CA ALA A 65 37.09 17.32 -2.69
C ALA A 65 36.22 16.53 -1.71
N ALA A 66 35.98 17.09 -0.51
CA ALA A 66 35.09 16.45 0.47
C ALA A 66 33.62 16.47 0.04
N PHE A 67 33.19 17.45 -0.77
CA PHE A 67 31.86 17.44 -1.35
C PHE A 67 31.69 16.28 -2.35
N VAL A 68 32.62 16.12 -3.30
CA VAL A 68 32.55 15.04 -4.30
C VAL A 68 32.56 13.67 -3.64
N ASP A 69 33.42 13.45 -2.64
CA ASP A 69 33.50 12.19 -1.91
C ASP A 69 32.18 11.85 -1.18
N ARG A 70 31.58 12.84 -0.50
CA ARG A 70 30.26 12.70 0.13
C ARG A 70 29.16 12.37 -0.89
N VAL A 71 29.14 13.05 -2.04
CA VAL A 71 28.14 12.81 -3.09
C VAL A 71 28.29 11.43 -3.70
N LEU A 72 29.53 10.96 -3.94
CA LEU A 72 29.77 9.62 -4.46
C LEU A 72 29.33 8.54 -3.46
N THR A 73 29.64 8.73 -2.17
CA THR A 73 29.23 7.82 -1.10
C THR A 73 27.72 7.78 -0.93
N ASP A 74 27.06 8.94 -0.90
CA ASP A 74 25.60 9.06 -0.82
C ASP A 74 24.91 8.46 -2.07
N ASN A 75 25.50 8.65 -3.25
CA ASN A 75 24.99 8.02 -4.48
C ASN A 75 25.12 6.50 -4.46
N ALA A 76 26.21 5.95 -3.92
CA ALA A 76 26.39 4.51 -3.77
C ALA A 76 25.35 3.93 -2.81
N GLN A 77 25.15 4.56 -1.64
CA GLN A 77 24.13 4.16 -0.66
C GLN A 77 22.72 4.21 -1.25
N LYS A 78 22.38 5.29 -1.98
CA LYS A 78 21.08 5.41 -2.65
C LYS A 78 20.89 4.37 -3.74
N HIS A 79 21.94 3.98 -4.46
CA HIS A 79 21.83 2.92 -5.47
C HIS A 79 21.50 1.57 -4.84
N GLU A 80 22.13 1.27 -3.70
CA GLU A 80 21.85 0.06 -2.92
C GLU A 80 20.40 0.07 -2.39
N GLU A 81 19.96 1.16 -1.74
CA GLU A 81 18.59 1.31 -1.26
C GLU A 81 17.55 1.20 -2.39
N ILE A 82 17.82 1.81 -3.56
CA ILE A 82 16.95 1.71 -4.73
C ILE A 82 16.89 0.27 -5.26
N GLN A 83 17.99 -0.48 -5.23
CA GLN A 83 18.00 -1.88 -5.66
C GLN A 83 17.17 -2.74 -4.71
N GLU A 84 17.37 -2.60 -3.40
CA GLU A 84 16.58 -3.30 -2.37
C GLU A 84 15.08 -3.01 -2.52
N LEU A 85 14.72 -1.72 -2.66
CA LEU A 85 13.32 -1.32 -2.86
C LEU A 85 12.72 -1.87 -4.16
N ARG A 86 13.54 -2.02 -5.22
CA ARG A 86 13.09 -2.62 -6.47
C ARG A 86 12.87 -4.11 -6.34
N GLU A 87 13.71 -4.80 -5.59
CA GLU A 87 13.56 -6.23 -5.30
C GLU A 87 12.35 -6.50 -4.44
N GLN A 88 12.15 -5.73 -3.36
CA GLN A 88 10.94 -5.79 -2.54
C GLN A 88 9.68 -5.56 -3.38
N ARG A 89 9.63 -4.50 -4.19
CA ARG A 89 8.47 -4.24 -5.06
C ARG A 89 8.23 -5.33 -6.09
N ARG A 90 9.27 -6.04 -6.54
CA ARG A 90 9.11 -7.19 -7.44
C ARG A 90 8.48 -8.36 -6.69
N ALA A 91 8.99 -8.68 -5.50
CA ALA A 91 8.43 -9.73 -4.65
C ALA A 91 6.96 -9.44 -4.29
N ASP A 92 6.66 -8.22 -3.81
CA ASP A 92 5.29 -7.79 -3.48
C ASP A 92 4.36 -7.89 -4.69
N ARG A 93 4.86 -7.53 -5.88
CA ARG A 93 4.08 -7.61 -7.12
C ARG A 93 3.82 -9.07 -7.52
N GLU A 94 4.79 -9.95 -7.36
CA GLU A 94 4.64 -11.38 -7.63
C GLU A 94 3.62 -12.01 -6.69
N GLU A 95 3.69 -11.69 -5.40
CA GLU A 95 2.71 -12.12 -4.40
C GLU A 95 1.30 -11.61 -4.72
N MET A 96 1.16 -10.32 -5.05
CA MET A 96 -0.13 -9.73 -5.45
C MET A 96 -0.68 -10.40 -6.71
N LEU A 97 0.16 -10.71 -7.70
CA LEU A 97 -0.25 -11.40 -8.92
C LEU A 97 -0.71 -12.84 -8.63
N ALA A 98 -0.04 -13.54 -7.72
CA ALA A 98 -0.45 -14.88 -7.29
C ALA A 98 -1.82 -14.85 -6.59
N ALA A 99 -2.02 -13.92 -5.65
CA ALA A 99 -3.30 -13.73 -4.97
C ALA A 99 -4.43 -13.37 -5.95
N ILE A 100 -4.16 -12.52 -6.96
CA ILE A 100 -5.14 -12.20 -8.00
C ILE A 100 -5.48 -13.42 -8.85
N ALA A 101 -4.50 -14.28 -9.15
CA ALA A 101 -4.73 -15.50 -9.93
C ALA A 101 -5.62 -16.49 -9.17
N GLU A 102 -5.37 -16.67 -7.87
CA GLU A 102 -6.19 -17.51 -6.98
C GLU A 102 -7.63 -16.99 -6.90
N LEU A 103 -7.82 -15.70 -6.61
CA LEU A 103 -9.16 -15.09 -6.58
C LEU A 103 -9.90 -15.23 -7.91
N ARG A 104 -9.19 -15.11 -9.05
CA ARG A 104 -9.80 -15.33 -10.37
C ARG A 104 -10.27 -16.76 -10.56
N GLN A 105 -9.50 -17.73 -10.06
CA GLN A 105 -9.89 -19.14 -10.10
C GLN A 105 -11.15 -19.37 -9.27
N GLU A 106 -11.17 -18.92 -8.01
CA GLU A 106 -12.34 -19.05 -7.12
C GLU A 106 -13.60 -18.40 -7.71
N VAL A 107 -13.48 -17.19 -8.26
CA VAL A 107 -14.60 -16.49 -8.93
C VAL A 107 -15.08 -17.28 -10.15
N THR A 108 -14.18 -17.91 -10.88
CA THR A 108 -14.55 -18.73 -12.05
C THR A 108 -15.27 -20.00 -11.62
N GLU A 109 -14.82 -20.65 -10.55
CA GLU A 109 -15.48 -21.81 -9.96
C GLU A 109 -16.88 -21.46 -9.46
N LEU A 110 -17.03 -20.32 -8.76
CA LEU A 110 -18.33 -19.80 -8.32
C LEU A 110 -19.27 -19.52 -9.50
N LYS A 111 -18.78 -18.86 -10.56
CA LYS A 111 -19.56 -18.60 -11.78
C LYS A 111 -20.00 -19.89 -12.47
N ASN A 112 -19.13 -20.88 -12.53
CA ASN A 112 -19.45 -22.18 -13.10
C ASN A 112 -20.51 -22.90 -12.25
N ALA A 113 -20.39 -22.84 -10.92
CA ALA A 113 -21.39 -23.39 -10.00
C ALA A 113 -22.75 -22.69 -10.16
N ASP A 114 -22.78 -21.34 -10.22
CA ASP A 114 -24.00 -20.56 -10.45
C ASP A 114 -24.64 -20.88 -11.81
N THR A 115 -23.83 -21.02 -12.87
CA THR A 115 -24.33 -21.39 -14.20
C THR A 115 -24.96 -22.79 -14.19
N ARG A 116 -24.32 -23.76 -13.55
CA ARG A 116 -24.87 -25.11 -13.37
C ARG A 116 -26.15 -25.08 -12.55
N PHE A 117 -26.18 -24.33 -11.45
CA PHE A 117 -27.35 -24.17 -10.60
C PHE A 117 -28.54 -23.57 -11.36
N ARG A 118 -28.33 -22.47 -12.08
CA ARG A 118 -29.38 -21.84 -12.91
C ARG A 118 -29.87 -22.78 -14.00
N GLY A 119 -28.98 -23.55 -14.63
CA GLY A 119 -29.33 -24.55 -15.63
C GLY A 119 -30.24 -25.64 -15.05
N ALA A 120 -29.81 -26.25 -13.94
CA ALA A 120 -30.57 -27.25 -13.21
C ALA A 120 -31.94 -26.72 -12.76
N LEU A 121 -31.97 -25.51 -12.19
CA LEU A 121 -33.20 -24.87 -11.73
C LEU A 121 -34.17 -24.63 -12.89
N SER A 122 -33.67 -24.16 -14.03
CA SER A 122 -34.49 -23.90 -15.21
C SER A 122 -35.09 -25.17 -15.80
N ARG A 123 -34.32 -26.27 -15.83
CA ARG A 123 -34.80 -27.59 -16.28
C ARG A 123 -35.90 -28.10 -15.34
N TRP A 124 -35.64 -28.10 -14.05
CA TRP A 124 -36.62 -28.56 -13.08
C TRP A 124 -37.90 -27.70 -13.07
N LEU A 125 -37.78 -26.37 -13.14
CA LEU A 125 -38.95 -25.48 -13.25
C LEU A 125 -39.77 -25.77 -14.51
N ARG A 126 -39.13 -26.07 -15.64
CA ARG A 126 -39.83 -26.48 -16.86
C ARG A 126 -40.63 -27.76 -16.63
N ASP A 127 -40.07 -28.74 -15.94
CA ASP A 127 -40.76 -29.99 -15.62
C ASP A 127 -41.96 -29.74 -14.70
N VAL A 128 -41.79 -28.87 -13.69
CA VAL A 128 -42.87 -28.40 -12.81
C VAL A 128 -44.01 -27.77 -13.61
N PHE A 129 -43.70 -26.84 -14.53
CA PHE A 129 -44.72 -26.19 -15.34
C PHE A 129 -45.40 -27.15 -16.33
N THR A 130 -44.67 -28.13 -16.86
CA THR A 130 -45.22 -29.11 -17.80
C THR A 130 -46.18 -30.08 -17.11
N GLN A 131 -45.93 -30.43 -15.86
CA GLN A 131 -46.74 -31.35 -15.05
C GLN A 131 -47.75 -30.62 -14.15
N TRP A 132 -47.86 -29.30 -14.30
CA TRP A 132 -48.71 -28.47 -13.48
C TRP A 132 -50.18 -28.86 -13.67
N GLY A 133 -50.84 -29.26 -12.57
CA GLY A 133 -52.25 -29.65 -12.57
C GLY A 133 -52.54 -31.08 -13.03
N SER A 134 -51.53 -31.85 -13.45
CA SER A 134 -51.67 -33.28 -13.80
C SER A 134 -51.00 -34.22 -12.79
N ALA A 135 -49.95 -33.77 -12.10
CA ALA A 135 -49.26 -34.56 -11.09
C ALA A 135 -49.86 -34.36 -9.68
N THR A 136 -50.04 -35.46 -8.94
CA THR A 136 -50.50 -35.46 -7.53
C THR A 136 -49.42 -34.95 -6.56
N HIS A 137 -48.15 -34.99 -6.98
CA HIS A 137 -47.00 -34.55 -6.21
C HIS A 137 -46.10 -33.63 -7.05
N MET A 138 -45.34 -32.76 -6.40
CA MET A 138 -44.37 -31.91 -7.09
C MET A 138 -43.31 -32.79 -7.76
N PRO A 139 -43.00 -32.59 -9.07
CA PRO A 139 -41.97 -33.36 -9.73
C PRO A 139 -40.61 -33.15 -9.08
N ARG A 140 -39.85 -34.23 -8.92
CA ARG A 140 -38.47 -34.16 -8.43
C ARG A 140 -37.54 -33.69 -9.55
N PRO A 141 -36.45 -32.98 -9.21
CA PRO A 141 -35.36 -32.77 -10.16
C PRO A 141 -34.83 -34.11 -10.69
N GLY A 142 -34.30 -34.12 -11.91
CA GLY A 142 -33.61 -35.30 -12.44
C GLY A 142 -32.38 -35.68 -11.61
N GLU A 143 -31.91 -36.92 -11.72
CA GLU A 143 -30.80 -37.47 -10.90
C GLU A 143 -29.53 -36.61 -10.93
N GLU A 144 -29.23 -35.98 -12.08
CA GLU A 144 -28.06 -35.10 -12.24
C GLU A 144 -28.26 -33.70 -11.63
N ASP A 145 -29.50 -33.21 -11.59
CA ASP A 145 -29.86 -31.86 -11.13
C ASP A 145 -30.20 -31.83 -9.62
N GLU A 146 -30.63 -32.97 -9.07
CA GLU A 146 -30.95 -33.14 -7.65
C GLU A 146 -29.82 -32.70 -6.70
N PRO A 147 -28.56 -33.18 -6.83
CA PRO A 147 -27.50 -32.79 -5.91
C PRO A 147 -27.13 -31.30 -6.00
N ILE A 148 -27.34 -30.67 -7.16
CA ILE A 148 -27.06 -29.24 -7.39
C ILE A 148 -28.11 -28.37 -6.72
N LEU A 149 -29.38 -28.78 -6.78
CA LEU A 149 -30.50 -27.98 -6.28
C LEU A 149 -30.85 -28.26 -4.81
N ARG A 150 -30.42 -29.41 -4.28
CA ARG A 150 -30.64 -29.86 -2.89
C ARG A 150 -30.35 -28.80 -1.81
N PRO A 151 -29.29 -27.95 -1.91
CA PRO A 151 -29.00 -26.96 -0.88
C PRO A 151 -30.01 -25.80 -0.77
N VAL A 152 -30.75 -25.52 -1.84
CA VAL A 152 -31.59 -24.31 -1.96
C VAL A 152 -33.07 -24.64 -2.01
N LEU A 153 -33.42 -25.79 -2.59
CA LEU A 153 -34.80 -26.16 -2.66
C LEU A 153 -35.28 -26.70 -1.30
N PRO A 154 -36.54 -26.42 -0.91
CA PRO A 154 -37.12 -26.85 0.38
C PRO A 154 -37.25 -28.37 0.56
N TRP A 155 -36.69 -29.19 -0.35
CA TRP A 155 -36.63 -30.66 -0.27
C TRP A 155 -35.45 -31.19 0.54
N GLY A 156 -35.16 -30.56 1.69
CA GLY A 156 -34.87 -31.39 2.87
C GLY A 156 -36.09 -32.25 3.18
N LEU A 157 -36.52 -33.11 2.24
CA LEU A 157 -37.56 -34.09 2.43
C LEU A 157 -36.93 -35.13 3.33
N SER A 158 -37.21 -34.99 4.62
CA SER A 158 -37.36 -36.13 5.50
C SER A 158 -37.93 -37.30 4.70
N PRO A 159 -37.40 -38.52 4.86
CA PRO A 159 -38.19 -39.68 4.51
C PRO A 159 -39.51 -39.50 5.26
N PHE A 160 -40.61 -39.30 4.54
CA PHE A 160 -41.93 -39.42 5.14
C PHE A 160 -42.00 -40.84 5.69
N ASN A 161 -41.90 -40.96 7.02
CA ASN A 161 -42.54 -42.04 7.76
C ASN A 161 -44.02 -41.70 7.88
#